data_AF-A0A0C3QUJ0-F1
#
_entry.id   AF-A0A0C3QUJ0-F1
#
_cell.length_a   1.000
_cell.length_b   1.000
_cell.length_c   1.000
_cell.angle_alpha   90.00
_cell.angle_beta   90.00
_cell.angle_gamma   90.00
#
_symmetry.space_group_name_H-M   'P 1'
#
loop_
_entity.id
_entity.type
_entity.pdbx_description
1 polymer ?
#
loop_
_entity_poly.entity_id
_entity_poly.type
_entity_poly.pdbx_seq_one_letter_code
_entity_poly.pdbx_strand_id
1 'polypeptide(L)'
;MASSDVEALKPTVGGDAAKPGLRELLLSLPVELFGEICLFLDAFELRRLSLTDETFWSVLVSEKSVSIWRQAFKKVVPPMPECPETMSGPYYAQFMLVEGCMACQAKSWSVCSYYFHRVRYCEACTRINIISQKMILKSYPGFPLEFLKYLSSEAVGSDGSSLAGSQGNGKAGKRLYHKVTVAEVYNLWKSLSEKAGTTALAKARLTKRLEKYANDRIKSGSKMKDWGKDAGNWKSAQGANLKRDRKAAILAKLLALGHDEADFPQYHPIVDQPVALTDEGLRAQNLPTNGNGFDPQWYMPLNRTKTVEFTAKYCEGGTKDHELYNCCGTKLWPLH
;
A
#
# COMPACT_ATOMS: atom_id res chain seq x y z
N MET A 1 -0.91 -24.70 40.54
CA MET A 1 -1.26 -24.02 41.81
C MET A 1 -0.86 -22.57 41.66
N ALA A 2 -1.81 -21.69 41.96
CA ALA A 2 -1.84 -20.27 41.59
C ALA A 2 -0.80 -19.40 42.31
N SER A 3 -0.33 -18.33 41.66
CA SER A 3 -0.62 -16.97 42.11
C SER A 3 -0.41 -16.00 40.94
N SER A 4 -1.52 -15.42 40.51
CA SER A 4 -1.59 -14.25 39.66
C SER A 4 -1.68 -13.03 40.57
N ASP A 5 -0.70 -12.15 40.54
CA ASP A 5 -0.81 -10.84 41.18
C ASP A 5 -0.35 -9.78 40.18
N VAL A 6 -1.26 -9.45 39.26
CA VAL A 6 -1.22 -8.14 38.58
C VAL A 6 -1.99 -7.21 39.50
N GLU A 7 -1.25 -6.43 40.25
CA GLU A 7 -1.76 -5.52 41.26
C GLU A 7 -2.67 -4.47 40.61
N ALA A 8 -3.96 -4.56 40.92
CA ALA A 8 -4.96 -3.61 40.47
C ALA A 8 -4.70 -2.24 41.10
N LEU A 9 -4.43 -1.23 40.26
CA LEU A 9 -4.33 0.17 40.67
C LEU A 9 -5.65 0.61 41.32
N LYS A 10 -5.64 0.85 42.64
CA LYS A 10 -6.74 1.47 43.37
C LYS A 10 -6.87 2.96 43.00
N PRO A 11 -8.08 3.48 42.78
CA PRO A 11 -8.27 4.91 42.52
C PRO A 11 -8.16 5.71 43.81
N THR A 12 -7.24 6.67 43.85
CA THR A 12 -7.14 7.67 44.93
C THR A 12 -8.20 8.74 44.75
N VAL A 13 -9.01 8.95 45.78
CA VAL A 13 -10.06 9.97 45.86
C VAL A 13 -9.42 11.33 46.06
N GLY A 14 -9.64 12.28 45.14
CA GLY A 14 -9.37 13.71 45.35
C GLY A 14 -8.97 14.46 44.08
N GLY A 15 -9.88 15.30 43.58
CA GLY A 15 -9.70 16.19 42.43
C GLY A 15 -10.53 15.75 41.23
N ASP A 16 -11.21 16.68 40.56
CA ASP A 16 -12.04 16.43 39.37
C ASP A 16 -11.25 15.68 38.30
N ALA A 17 -11.31 14.35 38.35
CA ALA A 17 -10.53 13.50 37.48
C ALA A 17 -11.06 13.69 36.06
N ALA A 18 -10.25 14.34 35.22
CA ALA A 18 -10.49 14.42 33.79
C ALA A 18 -10.85 13.02 33.28
N LYS A 19 -11.99 12.90 32.60
CA LYS A 19 -12.45 11.61 32.06
C LYS A 19 -11.29 11.00 31.25
N PRO A 20 -10.94 9.72 31.49
CA PRO A 20 -9.87 9.08 30.74
C PRO A 20 -10.17 9.20 29.24
N GLY A 21 -9.15 9.53 28.46
CA GLY A 21 -9.28 9.60 27.01
C GLY A 21 -9.62 8.23 26.43
N LEU A 22 -10.10 8.23 25.18
CA LEU A 22 -10.47 6.99 24.49
C LEU A 22 -9.30 5.99 24.43
N ARG A 23 -8.06 6.48 24.29
CA ARG A 23 -6.86 5.64 24.28
C ARG A 23 -6.69 4.92 25.61
N GLU A 24 -6.75 5.66 26.73
CA GLU A 24 -6.58 5.10 28.08
C GLU A 24 -7.68 4.08 28.38
N LEU A 25 -8.92 4.38 27.96
CA LEU A 25 -10.04 3.44 28.06
C LEU A 25 -9.78 2.16 27.28
N LEU A 26 -9.36 2.24 26.01
CA LEU A 26 -9.06 1.06 25.20
C LEU A 26 -7.90 0.23 25.75
N LEU A 27 -6.86 0.86 26.29
CA LEU A 27 -5.73 0.17 26.90
C LEU A 27 -6.07 -0.46 28.27
N SER A 28 -7.13 0.03 28.94
CA SER A 28 -7.64 -0.57 30.18
C SER A 28 -8.52 -1.80 29.96
N LEU A 29 -8.94 -2.07 28.71
CA LEU A 29 -9.78 -3.23 28.38
C LEU A 29 -8.97 -4.54 28.43
N PRO A 30 -9.61 -5.64 28.85
CA PRO A 30 -9.13 -6.98 28.54
C PRO A 30 -8.88 -7.15 27.03
N VAL A 31 -7.84 -7.90 26.67
CA VAL A 31 -7.41 -8.10 25.28
C VAL A 31 -8.54 -8.70 24.43
N GLU A 32 -9.38 -9.54 25.02
CA GLU A 32 -10.53 -10.15 24.37
C GLU A 32 -11.57 -9.10 23.96
N LEU A 33 -11.90 -8.17 24.85
CA LEU A 33 -12.86 -7.08 24.55
C LEU A 33 -12.29 -6.10 23.53
N PHE A 34 -10.99 -5.80 23.62
CA PHE A 34 -10.31 -5.03 22.58
C PHE A 34 -10.38 -5.75 21.22
N GLY A 35 -10.21 -7.07 21.21
CA GLY A 35 -10.38 -7.92 20.03
C GLY A 35 -11.78 -7.83 19.43
N GLU A 36 -12.82 -7.92 20.26
CA GLU A 36 -14.23 -7.75 19.83
C GLU A 36 -14.48 -6.38 19.19
N ILE A 37 -13.95 -5.30 19.76
CA ILE A 37 -14.01 -3.96 19.14
C ILE A 37 -13.33 -3.98 17.77
N CYS A 38 -12.15 -4.60 17.68
CA CYS A 38 -11.41 -4.71 16.42
C CYS A 38 -12.17 -5.52 15.35
N LEU A 39 -13.08 -6.42 15.73
CA LEU A 39 -13.94 -7.14 14.78
C LEU A 39 -14.96 -6.25 14.08
N PHE A 40 -15.25 -5.05 14.60
CA PHE A 40 -16.12 -4.08 13.92
C PHE A 40 -15.37 -3.25 12.87
N LEU A 41 -14.05 -3.12 12.99
CA LEU A 41 -13.22 -2.32 12.08
C LEU A 41 -13.03 -2.99 10.71
N ASP A 42 -12.80 -2.17 9.68
CA ASP A 42 -12.28 -2.65 8.40
C ASP A 42 -10.74 -2.80 8.42
N ALA A 43 -10.18 -3.42 7.38
CA ALA A 43 -8.75 -3.69 7.32
C ALA A 43 -7.88 -2.42 7.27
N PHE A 44 -8.40 -1.30 6.79
CA PHE A 44 -7.68 -0.04 6.69
C PHE A 44 -7.69 0.71 8.03
N GLU A 45 -8.83 0.74 8.70
CA GLU A 45 -9.02 1.26 10.07
C GLU A 45 -8.18 0.47 11.07
N LEU A 46 -8.23 -0.86 11.00
CA LEU A 46 -7.44 -1.72 11.89
C LEU A 46 -5.94 -1.47 11.72
N ARG A 47 -5.48 -1.24 10.48
CA ARG A 47 -4.10 -0.86 10.20
C ARG A 47 -3.77 0.51 10.77
N ARG A 48 -4.66 1.49 10.64
CA ARG A 48 -4.46 2.82 11.26
C ARG A 48 -4.38 2.71 12.77
N LEU A 49 -5.28 1.98 13.40
CA LEU A 49 -5.27 1.71 14.85
C LEU A 49 -3.94 1.06 15.29
N SER A 50 -3.44 0.10 14.51
CA SER A 50 -2.15 -0.53 14.82
C SER A 50 -0.97 0.45 14.83
N LEU A 51 -1.09 1.63 14.21
CA LEU A 51 -0.02 2.63 14.14
C LEU A 51 -0.21 3.81 15.11
N THR A 52 -1.30 3.84 15.90
CA THR A 52 -1.51 4.94 16.85
C THR A 52 -0.79 4.72 18.18
N ASP A 53 -0.53 3.47 18.56
CA ASP A 53 0.10 3.09 19.82
C ASP A 53 0.91 1.80 19.69
N GLU A 54 2.03 1.70 20.39
CA GLU A 54 2.90 0.51 20.40
C GLU A 54 2.20 -0.72 20.99
N THR A 55 1.32 -0.53 21.97
CA THR A 55 0.55 -1.61 22.60
C THR A 55 -0.49 -2.18 21.64
N PHE A 56 -1.17 -1.30 20.90
CA PHE A 56 -2.10 -1.74 19.85
C PHE A 56 -1.35 -2.47 18.73
N TRP A 57 -0.18 -1.97 18.33
CA TRP A 57 0.69 -2.67 17.38
C TRP A 57 1.05 -4.07 17.87
N SER A 58 1.53 -4.21 19.12
CA SER A 58 1.97 -5.51 19.66
C SER A 58 0.84 -6.53 19.72
N VAL A 59 -0.37 -6.10 20.07
CA VAL A 59 -1.55 -6.98 20.08
C VAL A 59 -1.96 -7.36 18.66
N LEU A 60 -2.04 -6.39 17.74
CA LEU A 60 -2.55 -6.60 16.38
C LEU A 60 -1.58 -7.31 15.44
N VAL A 61 -0.27 -7.27 15.69
CA VAL A 61 0.73 -8.07 14.96
C VAL A 61 0.71 -9.54 15.40
N SER A 62 0.28 -9.83 16.62
CA SER A 62 0.36 -11.17 17.19
C SER A 62 -0.48 -12.21 16.42
N GLU A 63 -0.07 -13.48 16.51
CA GLU A 63 -0.78 -14.62 15.91
C GLU A 63 -2.23 -14.76 16.41
N LYS A 64 -2.50 -14.29 17.65
CA LYS A 64 -3.85 -14.30 18.23
C LYS A 64 -4.83 -13.40 17.46
N SER A 65 -4.31 -12.39 16.76
CA SER A 65 -5.11 -11.43 15.98
C SER A 65 -5.37 -11.88 14.54
N VAL A 66 -4.92 -13.07 14.13
CA VAL A 66 -5.10 -13.58 12.75
C VAL A 66 -6.58 -13.66 12.36
N SER A 67 -7.46 -14.09 13.27
CA SER A 67 -8.90 -14.16 13.03
C SER A 67 -9.53 -12.78 12.80
N ILE A 68 -9.07 -11.77 13.54
CA ILE A 68 -9.50 -10.37 13.41
C ILE A 68 -9.15 -9.85 12.02
N TRP A 69 -7.88 -9.99 11.62
CA TRP A 69 -7.41 -9.58 10.30
C TRP A 69 -8.13 -10.32 9.17
N ARG A 70 -8.32 -11.64 9.30
CA ARG A 70 -9.05 -12.43 8.31
C ARG A 70 -10.48 -11.90 8.11
N GLN A 71 -11.18 -11.53 9.19
CA GLN A 71 -12.51 -10.93 9.09
C GLN A 71 -12.47 -9.54 8.47
N ALA A 72 -11.52 -8.70 8.88
CA ALA A 72 -11.34 -7.36 8.33
C ALA A 72 -11.09 -7.38 6.81
N PHE A 73 -10.27 -8.32 6.31
CA PHE A 73 -10.00 -8.50 4.89
C PHE A 73 -11.22 -8.98 4.08
N LYS A 74 -12.12 -9.77 4.69
CA LYS A 74 -13.37 -10.19 4.06
C LYS A 74 -14.37 -9.06 3.86
N LYS A 75 -14.31 -8.01 4.69
CA LYS A 75 -15.17 -6.81 4.58
C LYS A 75 -14.78 -5.89 3.42
N VAL A 76 -13.54 -5.99 2.93
CA VAL A 76 -13.09 -5.21 1.77
C VAL A 76 -13.87 -5.62 0.53
N VAL A 77 -14.20 -4.68 -0.34
CA VAL A 77 -14.91 -4.96 -1.60
C VAL A 77 -14.01 -4.61 -2.80
N PRO A 78 -13.68 -5.57 -3.68
CA PRO A 78 -13.96 -7.01 -3.57
C PRO A 78 -13.19 -7.66 -2.39
N PRO A 79 -13.69 -8.79 -1.83
CA PRO A 79 -13.03 -9.48 -0.72
C PRO A 79 -11.57 -9.79 -1.01
N MET A 80 -10.69 -9.43 -0.08
CA MET A 80 -9.26 -9.67 -0.22
C MET A 80 -8.92 -11.16 -0.10
N PRO A 81 -7.86 -11.63 -0.79
CA PRO A 81 -7.35 -12.97 -0.57
C PRO A 81 -6.83 -13.11 0.86
N GLU A 82 -6.88 -14.32 1.39
CA GLU A 82 -6.40 -14.62 2.73
C GLU A 82 -4.93 -14.22 2.90
N CYS A 83 -4.61 -13.61 4.06
CA CYS A 83 -3.25 -13.24 4.43
C CYS A 83 -2.38 -14.50 4.47
N PRO A 84 -1.25 -14.55 3.76
CA PRO A 84 -0.33 -15.67 3.85
C PRO A 84 0.25 -15.79 5.27
N GLU A 85 0.52 -17.02 5.72
CA GLU A 85 1.14 -17.29 7.04
C GLU A 85 2.51 -16.62 7.21
N THR A 86 3.18 -16.32 6.10
CA THR A 86 4.49 -15.66 6.06
C THR A 86 4.39 -14.13 6.06
N MET A 87 3.20 -13.56 6.32
CA MET A 87 2.96 -12.13 6.50
C MET A 87 2.10 -11.88 7.74
N SER A 88 2.42 -10.84 8.50
CA SER A 88 1.51 -10.35 9.52
C SER A 88 0.34 -9.58 8.89
N GLY A 89 -0.81 -9.59 9.55
CA GLY A 89 -1.99 -8.84 9.11
C GLY A 89 -1.72 -7.36 8.82
N PRO A 90 -1.06 -6.60 9.73
CA PRO A 90 -0.76 -5.19 9.48
C PRO A 90 0.14 -4.97 8.26
N TYR A 91 1.15 -5.83 8.07
CA TYR A 91 2.04 -5.75 6.91
C TYR A 91 1.31 -6.07 5.60
N TYR A 92 0.42 -7.06 5.62
CA TYR A 92 -0.41 -7.40 4.48
C TYR A 92 -1.41 -6.28 4.14
N ALA A 93 -2.06 -5.68 5.14
CA ALA A 93 -2.90 -4.51 4.96
C ALA A 93 -2.11 -3.32 4.40
N GLN A 94 -0.89 -3.09 4.91
CA GLN A 94 0.01 -2.08 4.35
C GLN A 94 0.24 -2.33 2.86
N PHE A 95 0.67 -3.54 2.50
CA PHE A 95 1.04 -3.92 1.13
C PHE A 95 -0.14 -3.96 0.14
N MET A 96 -1.37 -4.21 0.59
CA MET A 96 -2.53 -4.35 -0.30
C MET A 96 -3.41 -3.10 -0.38
N LEU A 97 -3.56 -2.34 0.70
CA LEU A 97 -4.60 -1.30 0.81
C LEU A 97 -4.07 0.12 0.78
N VAL A 98 -2.88 0.37 1.32
CA VAL A 98 -2.35 1.72 1.45
C VAL A 98 -1.77 2.20 0.12
N GLU A 99 -1.90 3.48 -0.22
CA GLU A 99 -1.20 4.01 -1.39
C GLU A 99 0.14 4.61 -0.96
N GLY A 100 1.21 4.30 -1.71
CA GLY A 100 2.54 4.85 -1.45
C GLY A 100 3.66 3.82 -1.41
N CYS A 101 4.88 4.34 -1.40
CA CYS A 101 6.11 3.55 -1.31
C CYS A 101 6.30 2.98 0.10
N MET A 102 6.53 1.68 0.23
CA MET A 102 6.76 1.04 1.53
C MET A 102 8.15 1.33 2.12
N ALA A 103 9.11 1.76 1.29
CA ALA A 103 10.45 2.11 1.76
C ALA A 103 10.52 3.55 2.27
N CYS A 104 10.16 4.53 1.44
CA CYS A 104 10.29 5.95 1.78
C CYS A 104 8.98 6.62 2.24
N GLN A 105 7.85 5.91 2.22
CA GLN A 105 6.52 6.42 2.57
C GLN A 105 6.02 7.61 1.72
N ALA A 106 6.76 8.01 0.69
CA ALA A 106 6.33 9.05 -0.23
C ALA A 106 5.07 8.60 -0.98
N LYS A 107 4.08 9.47 -1.00
CA LYS A 107 2.93 9.38 -1.92
C LYS A 107 3.45 9.76 -3.30
N SER A 108 3.65 8.76 -4.15
CA SER A 108 4.06 8.94 -5.55
C SER A 108 2.91 8.53 -6.46
N TRP A 109 2.70 9.28 -7.54
CA TRP A 109 1.78 8.91 -8.62
C TRP A 109 2.22 7.64 -9.36
N SER A 110 3.51 7.30 -9.28
CA SER A 110 4.10 6.09 -9.87
C SER A 110 4.69 5.19 -8.79
N VAL A 111 3.84 4.34 -8.21
CA VAL A 111 4.26 3.24 -7.33
C VAL A 111 4.00 1.93 -8.03
N CYS A 112 5.02 1.08 -8.16
CA CYS A 112 4.88 -0.26 -8.69
C CYS A 112 4.67 -1.25 -7.54
N SER A 113 3.63 -2.08 -7.67
CA SER A 113 3.41 -3.23 -6.79
C SER A 113 4.15 -4.44 -7.31
N TYR A 114 5.05 -4.98 -6.49
CA TYR A 114 5.77 -6.21 -6.74
C TYR A 114 5.18 -7.29 -5.83
N TYR A 115 4.18 -8.02 -6.32
CA TYR A 115 3.39 -8.96 -5.52
C TYR A 115 4.16 -10.18 -5.04
N PHE A 116 5.11 -10.65 -5.85
CA PHE A 116 5.97 -11.77 -5.50
C PHE A 116 7.08 -11.32 -4.55
N HIS A 117 7.49 -10.05 -4.63
CA HIS A 117 8.40 -9.41 -3.64
C HIS A 117 7.67 -8.82 -2.43
N ARG A 118 6.33 -8.78 -2.42
CA ARG A 118 5.47 -8.22 -1.35
C ARG A 118 5.85 -6.79 -0.95
N VAL A 119 6.31 -6.01 -1.92
CA VAL A 119 6.74 -4.63 -1.71
C VAL A 119 6.13 -3.71 -2.74
N ARG A 120 5.87 -2.48 -2.33
CA ARG A 120 5.50 -1.39 -3.24
C ARG A 120 6.55 -0.32 -3.20
N TYR A 121 7.10 0.02 -4.36
CA TYR A 121 8.17 1.01 -4.44
C TYR A 121 7.83 2.09 -5.46
N CYS A 122 8.16 3.34 -5.11
CA CYS A 122 8.29 4.39 -6.10
C CYS A 122 9.49 4.11 -7.01
N GLU A 123 9.57 4.79 -8.14
CA GLU A 123 10.65 4.57 -9.11
C GLU A 123 12.06 4.68 -8.51
N ALA A 124 12.28 5.66 -7.63
CA ALA A 124 13.57 5.82 -6.95
C ALA A 124 13.93 4.62 -6.08
N CYS A 125 13.00 4.15 -5.24
CA CYS A 125 13.21 2.97 -4.39
C CYS A 125 13.32 1.68 -5.21
N THR A 126 12.64 1.57 -6.36
CA THR A 126 12.78 0.45 -7.29
C THR A 126 14.21 0.33 -7.80
N ARG A 127 14.83 1.43 -8.25
CA ARG A 127 16.22 1.42 -8.76
C ARG A 127 17.23 0.97 -7.70
N ILE A 128 16.94 1.19 -6.42
CA ILE A 128 17.81 0.83 -5.30
C ILE A 128 17.59 -0.62 -4.86
N ASN A 129 16.33 -1.06 -4.79
CA ASN A 129 15.95 -2.30 -4.11
C ASN A 129 15.63 -3.47 -5.06
N ILE A 130 15.44 -3.22 -6.35
CA ILE A 130 15.17 -4.24 -7.35
C ILE A 130 16.37 -4.36 -8.29
N ILE A 131 17.02 -5.51 -8.31
CA ILE A 131 18.28 -5.74 -9.02
C ILE A 131 18.16 -6.85 -10.07
N SER A 132 18.95 -6.75 -11.13
CA SER A 132 19.05 -7.77 -12.18
C SER A 132 20.03 -8.88 -11.80
N GLN A 133 19.94 -10.03 -12.47
CA GLN A 133 20.92 -11.11 -12.33
C GLN A 133 22.36 -10.63 -12.54
N LYS A 134 22.61 -9.78 -13.54
CA LYS A 134 23.94 -9.19 -13.79
C LYS A 134 24.46 -8.42 -12.57
N MET A 135 23.59 -7.68 -11.89
CA MET A 135 23.96 -6.93 -10.69
C MET A 135 24.22 -7.85 -9.49
N ILE A 136 23.49 -8.96 -9.38
CA ILE A 136 23.75 -10.00 -8.35
C ILE A 136 25.18 -10.53 -8.52
N LEU A 137 25.53 -10.98 -9.73
CA LEU A 137 26.86 -11.56 -9.99
C LEU A 137 28.00 -10.58 -9.78
N LYS A 138 27.75 -9.29 -10.03
CA LYS A 138 28.72 -8.23 -9.75
C LYS A 138 28.87 -7.95 -8.24
N SER A 139 27.77 -7.93 -7.49
CA SER A 139 27.75 -7.45 -6.10
C SER A 139 27.96 -8.56 -5.07
N TYR A 140 27.70 -9.81 -5.45
CA TYR A 140 27.81 -10.99 -4.59
C TYR A 140 28.68 -12.07 -5.28
N PRO A 141 30.02 -11.91 -5.26
CA PRO A 141 30.91 -12.90 -5.86
C PRO A 141 30.70 -14.28 -5.24
N GLY A 142 30.63 -15.30 -6.09
CA GLY A 142 30.40 -16.69 -5.67
C GLY A 142 28.93 -17.02 -5.36
N PHE A 143 27.97 -16.11 -5.61
CA PHE A 143 26.55 -16.42 -5.42
C PHE A 143 26.14 -17.66 -6.24
N PRO A 144 25.57 -18.71 -5.61
CA PRO A 144 25.16 -19.92 -6.32
C PRO A 144 23.97 -19.64 -7.26
N LEU A 145 24.22 -19.73 -8.57
CA LEU A 145 23.23 -19.44 -9.61
C LEU A 145 21.98 -20.31 -9.50
N GLU A 146 22.10 -21.52 -8.98
CA GLU A 146 20.99 -22.43 -8.74
C GLU A 146 19.95 -21.88 -7.75
N PHE A 147 20.30 -20.89 -6.92
CA PHE A 147 19.34 -20.27 -6.01
C PHE A 147 18.44 -19.24 -6.68
N LEU A 148 18.83 -18.72 -7.86
CA LEU A 148 18.05 -17.70 -8.56
C LEU A 148 16.64 -18.19 -8.94
N LYS A 149 16.43 -19.49 -9.19
CA LYS A 149 15.09 -20.06 -9.43
C LYS A 149 14.18 -20.02 -8.21
N TYR A 150 14.75 -19.98 -7.01
CA TYR A 150 13.99 -19.94 -5.76
C TYR A 150 13.81 -18.52 -5.22
N LEU A 151 14.55 -17.56 -5.77
CA LEU A 151 14.28 -16.16 -5.54
C LEU A 151 13.09 -15.75 -6.40
N SER A 152 12.00 -15.34 -5.74
CA SER A 152 10.79 -14.87 -6.40
C SER A 152 11.11 -13.86 -7.51
N SER A 153 10.46 -13.97 -8.65
CA SER A 153 10.60 -13.03 -9.76
C SER A 153 9.22 -12.67 -10.28
N GLU A 154 9.01 -11.39 -10.56
CA GLU A 154 7.72 -10.86 -11.02
C GLU A 154 7.34 -11.32 -12.43
N ALA A 155 8.33 -11.79 -13.18
CA ALA A 155 8.17 -12.22 -14.56
C ALA A 155 8.13 -13.75 -14.71
N VAL A 156 8.68 -14.51 -13.76
CA VAL A 156 8.96 -15.94 -13.97
C VAL A 156 8.85 -16.74 -12.68
N GLY A 157 8.16 -17.88 -12.75
CA GLY A 157 7.98 -18.85 -11.67
C GLY A 157 9.24 -19.63 -11.35
N SER A 158 9.15 -20.47 -10.32
CA SER A 158 10.24 -21.31 -9.84
C SER A 158 10.62 -22.41 -10.85
N ASP A 159 9.65 -22.86 -11.63
CA ASP A 159 9.79 -23.80 -12.75
C ASP A 159 10.25 -23.15 -14.07
N GLY A 160 10.39 -21.82 -14.10
CA GLY A 160 10.70 -21.10 -15.34
C GLY A 160 9.47 -20.69 -16.16
N SER A 161 8.26 -21.01 -15.71
CA SER A 161 7.02 -20.57 -16.36
C SER A 161 6.89 -19.05 -16.29
N SER A 162 6.36 -18.42 -17.35
CA SER A 162 6.05 -16.99 -17.32
C SER A 162 4.90 -16.74 -16.34
N LEU A 163 5.13 -15.89 -15.33
CA LEU A 163 4.08 -15.38 -14.44
C LEU A 163 3.40 -14.12 -14.99
N ALA A 164 3.85 -13.66 -16.15
CA ALA A 164 3.18 -12.62 -16.91
C ALA A 164 2.06 -13.25 -17.74
N GLY A 165 0.82 -13.08 -17.26
CA GLY A 165 -0.33 -12.99 -18.17
C GLY A 165 -0.16 -11.71 -18.99
N SER A 166 -0.16 -11.85 -20.31
CA SER A 166 -0.05 -10.81 -21.33
C SER A 166 -0.40 -9.40 -20.86
N GLN A 167 0.61 -8.60 -20.51
CA GLN A 167 0.50 -7.15 -20.54
C GLN A 167 1.70 -6.59 -21.30
N GLY A 168 1.38 -6.03 -22.46
CA GLY A 168 2.31 -5.42 -23.39
C GLY A 168 3.13 -4.32 -22.72
N ASN A 169 4.44 -4.46 -22.87
CA ASN A 169 5.41 -3.38 -23.09
C ASN A 169 6.81 -3.98 -22.94
N GLY A 170 7.28 -4.70 -23.97
CA GLY A 170 8.69 -4.94 -24.31
C GLY A 170 9.69 -5.46 -23.26
N LYS A 171 9.27 -5.73 -22.02
CA LYS A 171 10.11 -6.16 -20.89
C LYS A 171 9.82 -7.60 -20.46
N ALA A 172 9.15 -8.36 -21.32
CA ALA A 172 8.91 -9.78 -21.12
C ALA A 172 10.27 -10.50 -20.98
N GLY A 173 10.48 -11.17 -19.84
CA GLY A 173 11.56 -12.17 -19.69
C GLY A 173 12.75 -11.79 -18.79
N LYS A 174 12.90 -10.55 -18.30
CA LYS A 174 14.02 -10.24 -17.39
C LYS A 174 13.66 -10.55 -15.94
N ARG A 175 14.34 -11.54 -15.35
CA ARG A 175 14.22 -11.85 -13.91
C ARG A 175 14.80 -10.70 -13.08
N LEU A 176 13.96 -10.16 -12.20
CA LEU A 176 14.29 -9.06 -11.28
C LEU A 176 14.09 -9.54 -9.85
N TYR A 177 15.06 -9.21 -8.99
CA TYR A 177 15.17 -9.75 -7.65
C TYR A 177 15.16 -8.65 -6.61
N HIS A 178 14.56 -8.91 -5.45
CA HIS A 178 14.63 -8.01 -4.32
C HIS A 178 16.02 -8.08 -3.67
N LYS A 179 16.72 -6.94 -3.63
CA LYS A 179 18.11 -6.82 -3.18
C LYS A 179 18.31 -7.37 -1.76
N VAL A 180 17.38 -7.06 -0.85
CA VAL A 180 17.43 -7.53 0.55
C VAL A 180 17.37 -9.05 0.62
N THR A 181 16.41 -9.66 -0.08
CA THR A 181 16.27 -11.12 -0.13
C THR A 181 17.50 -11.80 -0.72
N VAL A 182 18.11 -11.22 -1.77
CA VAL A 182 19.38 -11.74 -2.32
C VAL A 182 20.49 -11.68 -1.27
N ALA A 183 20.63 -10.57 -0.56
CA ALA A 183 21.64 -10.40 0.48
C ALA A 183 21.47 -11.41 1.63
N GLU A 184 20.23 -11.61 2.10
CA GLU A 184 19.91 -12.58 3.15
C GLU A 184 20.28 -14.01 2.74
N VAL A 185 19.88 -14.41 1.53
CA VAL A 185 20.18 -15.75 1.01
C VAL A 185 21.68 -15.95 0.81
N TYR A 186 22.39 -14.93 0.30
CA TYR A 186 23.84 -14.98 0.15
C TYR A 186 24.57 -15.11 1.49
N ASN A 187 24.21 -14.28 2.47
CA ASN A 187 24.81 -14.30 3.80
C ASN A 187 24.56 -15.64 4.51
N LEU A 188 23.34 -16.16 4.41
CA LEU A 188 23.00 -17.48 4.96
C LEU A 188 23.82 -18.57 4.28
N TRP A 189 23.89 -18.59 2.95
CA TRP A 189 24.71 -19.54 2.20
C TRP A 189 26.19 -19.48 2.58
N LYS A 190 26.76 -18.29 2.67
CA LYS A 190 28.16 -18.07 3.05
C LYS A 190 28.44 -18.63 4.45
N SER A 191 27.61 -18.26 5.43
CA SER A 191 27.76 -18.72 6.82
C SER A 191 27.67 -20.25 6.96
N LEU A 192 26.83 -20.89 6.14
CA LEU A 192 26.67 -22.34 6.12
C LEU A 192 27.85 -23.03 5.45
N SER A 193 28.42 -22.41 4.41
CA SER A 193 29.57 -22.94 3.68
C SER A 193 30.86 -22.86 4.49
N GLU A 194 30.99 -21.87 5.37
CA GLU A 194 32.14 -21.69 6.26
C GLU A 194 32.08 -22.62 7.50
N LYS A 195 30.88 -22.92 8.00
CA LYS A 195 30.71 -23.72 9.24
C LYS A 195 30.63 -25.23 9.04
N ALA A 196 30.08 -25.68 7.92
CA ALA A 196 29.82 -27.10 7.72
C ALA A 196 31.01 -27.77 7.03
N GLY A 197 31.72 -28.64 7.76
CA GLY A 197 32.68 -29.60 7.18
C GLY A 197 32.08 -30.54 6.12
N THR A 198 30.77 -30.43 5.82
CA THR A 198 30.08 -31.06 4.69
C THR A 198 29.12 -30.06 4.03
N THR A 199 29.65 -29.23 3.13
CA THR A 199 28.94 -28.22 2.30
C THR A 199 27.65 -28.75 1.65
N ALA A 200 27.57 -30.04 1.35
CA ALA A 200 26.43 -30.67 0.66
C ALA A 200 25.13 -30.68 1.48
N LEU A 201 25.16 -31.06 2.76
CA LEU A 201 23.95 -31.13 3.60
C LEU A 201 23.40 -29.73 3.88
N ALA A 202 24.29 -28.76 4.10
CA ALA A 202 23.92 -27.37 4.32
C ALA A 202 23.28 -26.75 3.08
N LYS A 203 23.83 -27.03 1.88
CA LYS A 203 23.21 -26.67 0.60
C LYS A 203 21.82 -27.29 0.43
N ALA A 204 21.65 -28.59 0.71
CA ALA A 204 20.37 -29.27 0.57
C ALA A 204 19.28 -28.67 1.49
N ARG A 205 19.61 -28.38 2.74
CA ARG A 205 18.68 -27.72 3.69
C ARG A 205 18.29 -26.32 3.23
N LEU A 206 19.26 -25.54 2.74
CA LEU A 206 18.99 -24.21 2.22
C LEU A 206 18.08 -24.26 0.99
N THR A 207 18.36 -25.15 0.04
CA THR A 207 17.51 -25.37 -1.14
C THR A 207 16.07 -25.66 -0.76
N LYS A 208 15.82 -26.60 0.17
CA LYS A 208 14.46 -26.93 0.61
C LYS A 208 13.72 -25.74 1.24
N ARG A 209 14.43 -24.91 2.01
CA ARG A 209 13.87 -23.68 2.61
C ARG A 209 13.51 -22.66 1.53
N LEU A 210 14.40 -22.46 0.55
CA LEU A 210 14.18 -21.54 -0.56
C LEU A 210 13.04 -22.00 -1.47
N GLU A 211 12.90 -23.30 -1.71
CA GLU A 211 11.76 -23.88 -2.45
C GLU A 211 10.43 -23.59 -1.76
N LYS A 212 10.34 -23.86 -0.45
CA LYS A 212 9.14 -23.56 0.34
C LYS A 212 8.80 -22.06 0.26
N TYR A 213 9.82 -21.21 0.42
CA TYR A 213 9.68 -19.76 0.32
C TYR A 213 9.18 -19.31 -1.07
N ALA A 214 9.77 -19.84 -2.14
CA ALA A 214 9.39 -19.51 -3.51
C ALA A 214 7.93 -19.90 -3.79
N ASN A 215 7.55 -21.13 -3.44
CA ASN A 215 6.22 -21.66 -3.71
C ASN A 215 5.13 -20.87 -2.97
N ASP A 216 5.37 -20.54 -1.69
CA ASP A 216 4.45 -19.70 -0.92
C ASP A 216 4.25 -18.33 -1.58
N ARG A 217 5.34 -17.67 -1.98
CA ARG A 217 5.29 -16.33 -2.58
C ARG A 217 4.69 -16.32 -3.98
N ILE A 218 4.93 -17.37 -4.77
CA ILE A 218 4.28 -17.52 -6.08
C ILE A 218 2.78 -17.71 -5.90
N LYS A 219 2.37 -18.66 -5.04
CA LYS A 219 0.96 -18.95 -4.79
C LYS A 219 0.21 -17.74 -4.24
N SER A 220 0.76 -17.10 -3.21
CA SER A 220 0.14 -15.92 -2.58
C SER A 220 0.22 -14.67 -3.46
N GLY A 221 1.37 -14.41 -4.07
CA GLY A 221 1.59 -13.25 -4.94
C GLY A 221 0.67 -13.24 -6.15
N SER A 222 0.41 -14.41 -6.78
CA SER A 222 -0.56 -14.50 -7.87
C SER A 222 -1.97 -14.11 -7.43
N LYS A 223 -2.44 -14.64 -6.28
CA LYS A 223 -3.75 -14.27 -5.74
C LYS A 223 -3.86 -12.78 -5.43
N MET A 224 -2.81 -12.20 -4.83
CA MET A 224 -2.78 -10.76 -4.54
C MET A 224 -2.81 -9.92 -5.81
N LYS A 225 -2.06 -10.35 -6.84
CA LYS A 225 -2.00 -9.68 -8.14
C LYS A 225 -3.34 -9.70 -8.85
N ASP A 226 -4.02 -10.84 -8.85
CA ASP A 226 -5.33 -10.97 -9.49
C ASP A 226 -6.39 -10.15 -8.75
N TRP A 227 -6.43 -10.23 -7.41
CA TRP A 227 -7.28 -9.35 -6.62
C TRP A 227 -6.99 -7.86 -6.88
N GLY A 228 -5.72 -7.46 -7.02
CA GLY A 228 -5.37 -6.08 -7.32
C GLY A 228 -5.95 -5.58 -8.64
N LYS A 229 -6.04 -6.46 -9.65
CA LYS A 229 -6.73 -6.16 -10.91
C LYS A 229 -8.24 -6.06 -10.70
N ASP A 230 -8.83 -7.03 -10.02
CA ASP A 230 -10.27 -7.09 -9.77
C ASP A 230 -10.76 -5.88 -8.97
N ALA A 231 -10.03 -5.50 -7.93
CA ALA A 231 -10.30 -4.31 -7.13
C ALA A 231 -10.15 -3.02 -7.96
N GLY A 232 -9.14 -2.94 -8.84
CA GLY A 232 -8.98 -1.81 -9.77
C GLY A 232 -10.14 -1.70 -10.76
N ASN A 233 -10.57 -2.83 -11.33
CA ASN A 233 -11.72 -2.91 -12.25
C ASN A 233 -13.01 -2.53 -11.54
N TRP A 234 -13.23 -3.05 -10.33
CA TRP A 234 -14.39 -2.73 -9.51
C TRP A 234 -14.45 -1.23 -9.18
N LYS A 235 -13.35 -0.64 -8.70
CA LYS A 235 -13.27 0.81 -8.43
C LYS A 235 -13.57 1.64 -9.69
N SER A 236 -13.06 1.21 -10.84
CA SER A 236 -13.31 1.88 -12.12
C SER A 236 -14.78 1.80 -12.54
N ALA A 237 -15.41 0.64 -12.37
CA ALA A 237 -16.83 0.44 -12.63
C ALA A 237 -17.72 1.29 -11.71
N GLN A 238 -17.41 1.34 -10.41
CA GLN A 238 -18.11 2.22 -9.47
C GLN A 238 -17.96 3.69 -9.85
N GLY A 239 -16.75 4.13 -10.20
CA GLY A 239 -16.51 5.49 -10.68
C GLY A 239 -17.29 5.81 -11.96
N ALA A 240 -17.43 4.86 -12.88
CA ALA A 240 -18.23 5.02 -14.10
C ALA A 240 -19.73 5.11 -13.81
N ASN A 241 -20.23 4.30 -12.86
CA ASN A 241 -21.63 4.38 -12.41
C ASN A 241 -21.94 5.75 -11.79
N LEU A 242 -21.07 6.22 -10.89
CA LEU A 242 -21.24 7.54 -10.27
C LEU A 242 -21.26 8.67 -11.30
N LYS A 243 -20.38 8.63 -12.31
CA LYS A 243 -20.38 9.62 -13.41
C LYS A 243 -21.67 9.58 -14.21
N ARG A 244 -22.17 8.38 -14.53
CA ARG A 244 -23.41 8.18 -15.28
C ARG A 244 -24.62 8.73 -14.51
N ASP A 245 -24.75 8.38 -13.24
CA ASP A 245 -25.87 8.81 -12.39
C ASP A 245 -25.84 10.33 -12.18
N ARG A 246 -24.64 10.88 -11.96
CA ARG A 246 -24.39 12.32 -11.90
C ARG A 246 -24.82 13.04 -13.17
N LYS A 247 -24.39 12.54 -14.34
CA LYS A 247 -24.78 13.13 -15.64
C LYS A 247 -26.29 13.12 -15.81
N ALA A 248 -26.94 11.99 -15.55
CA ALA A 248 -28.41 11.89 -15.65
C ALA A 248 -29.13 12.90 -14.75
N ALA A 249 -28.67 13.07 -13.49
CA ALA A 249 -29.26 14.02 -12.55
C ALA A 249 -29.10 15.49 -13.00
N ILE A 250 -27.91 15.87 -13.50
CA ILE A 250 -27.65 17.23 -13.98
C ILE A 250 -28.52 17.53 -15.21
N LEU A 251 -28.56 16.62 -16.19
CA LEU A 251 -29.35 16.83 -17.41
C LEU A 251 -30.85 16.92 -17.11
N ALA A 252 -31.37 16.05 -16.22
CA ALA A 252 -32.76 16.13 -15.77
C ALA A 252 -33.08 17.48 -15.12
N LYS A 253 -32.13 18.08 -14.38
CA LYS A 253 -32.31 19.40 -13.77
C LYS A 253 -32.29 20.53 -14.80
N LEU A 254 -31.42 20.46 -15.81
CA LEU A 254 -31.37 21.45 -16.90
C LEU A 254 -32.67 21.47 -17.70
N LEU A 255 -33.22 20.28 -18.02
CA LEU A 255 -34.56 20.18 -18.63
C LEU A 255 -35.63 20.85 -17.76
N ALA A 256 -35.62 20.58 -16.45
CA ALA A 256 -36.58 21.18 -15.52
C ALA A 256 -36.45 22.71 -15.37
N LEU A 257 -35.28 23.28 -15.68
CA LEU A 257 -35.03 24.72 -15.72
C LEU A 257 -35.38 25.35 -17.08
N GLY A 258 -35.80 24.54 -18.07
CA GLY A 258 -36.22 25.01 -19.38
C GLY A 258 -35.11 25.06 -20.44
N HIS A 259 -33.95 24.44 -20.21
CA HIS A 259 -32.90 24.32 -21.21
C HIS A 259 -33.23 23.21 -22.23
N ASP A 260 -32.83 23.42 -23.48
CA ASP A 260 -32.96 22.41 -24.53
C ASP A 260 -31.78 21.42 -24.48
N GLU A 261 -31.97 20.18 -24.97
CA GLU A 261 -30.89 19.20 -25.07
C GLU A 261 -29.74 19.68 -25.96
N ALA A 262 -30.01 20.56 -26.92
CA ALA A 262 -28.99 21.21 -27.75
C ALA A 262 -28.01 22.08 -26.93
N ASP A 263 -28.43 22.57 -25.76
CA ASP A 263 -27.61 23.38 -24.87
C ASP A 263 -26.72 22.52 -23.94
N PHE A 264 -26.87 21.18 -23.99
CA PHE A 264 -26.20 20.30 -23.04
C PHE A 264 -24.71 20.15 -23.40
N PRO A 265 -23.81 20.30 -22.41
CA PRO A 265 -22.40 20.11 -22.68
C PRO A 265 -22.11 18.64 -23.01
N GLN A 266 -21.44 18.39 -24.14
CA GLN A 266 -20.97 17.05 -24.50
C GLN A 266 -19.97 16.51 -23.46
N TYR A 267 -19.07 17.38 -23.00
CA TYR A 267 -18.11 17.14 -21.92
C TYR A 267 -18.10 18.35 -20.98
N HIS A 268 -18.17 18.11 -19.68
CA HIS A 268 -17.98 19.17 -18.71
C HIS A 268 -17.37 18.64 -17.42
N PRO A 269 -16.31 19.26 -16.87
CA PRO A 269 -15.66 18.78 -15.64
C PRO A 269 -16.59 18.67 -14.42
N ILE A 270 -17.70 19.41 -14.40
CA ILE A 270 -18.72 19.29 -13.33
C ILE A 270 -19.62 18.07 -13.55
N VAL A 271 -19.83 17.65 -14.80
CA VAL A 271 -20.64 16.48 -15.16
C VAL A 271 -19.81 15.20 -15.01
N ASP A 272 -18.55 15.23 -15.43
CA ASP A 272 -17.71 14.02 -15.54
C ASP A 272 -16.92 13.68 -14.26
N GLN A 273 -17.52 13.92 -13.09
CA GLN A 273 -16.93 13.61 -11.78
C GLN A 273 -17.44 12.28 -11.22
N PRO A 274 -16.56 11.40 -10.69
CA PRO A 274 -16.96 10.16 -10.04
C PRO A 274 -17.42 10.42 -8.58
N VAL A 275 -18.31 11.39 -8.38
CA VAL A 275 -18.81 11.80 -7.06
C VAL A 275 -20.32 11.94 -7.14
N ALA A 276 -21.03 11.29 -6.21
CA ALA A 276 -22.48 11.41 -6.12
C ALA A 276 -22.90 12.87 -5.97
N LEU A 277 -23.97 13.30 -6.66
CA LEU A 277 -24.59 14.58 -6.35
C LEU A 277 -25.35 14.45 -5.04
N THR A 278 -24.95 15.21 -4.03
CA THR A 278 -25.79 15.53 -2.88
C THR A 278 -26.63 16.76 -3.21
N ASP A 279 -27.79 16.91 -2.56
CA ASP A 279 -28.65 18.10 -2.72
C ASP A 279 -27.89 19.41 -2.40
N GLU A 280 -26.95 19.36 -1.47
CA GLU A 280 -26.04 20.45 -1.12
C GLU A 280 -25.01 20.72 -2.23
N GLY A 281 -24.45 19.67 -2.84
CA GLY A 281 -23.53 19.79 -3.97
C GLY A 281 -24.19 20.39 -5.22
N LEU A 282 -25.51 20.23 -5.35
CA LEU A 282 -26.33 20.81 -6.42
C LEU A 282 -26.58 22.32 -6.20
N ARG A 283 -26.77 22.74 -4.94
CA ARG A 283 -26.91 24.16 -4.54
C ARG A 283 -25.59 24.93 -4.56
N ALA A 284 -24.49 24.30 -4.15
CA ALA A 284 -23.18 24.94 -4.09
C ALA A 284 -22.58 25.26 -5.48
N GLN A 285 -23.14 24.68 -6.55
CA GLN A 285 -22.64 24.83 -7.91
C GLN A 285 -23.26 26.02 -8.69
N ASN A 286 -24.15 26.82 -8.07
CA ASN A 286 -24.73 28.07 -8.63
C ASN A 286 -24.65 28.13 -10.16
N LEU A 287 -25.40 27.25 -10.83
CA LEU A 287 -25.63 27.38 -12.27
C LEU A 287 -26.29 28.75 -12.48
N PRO A 288 -25.77 29.61 -13.38
CA PRO A 288 -26.24 30.97 -13.50
C PRO A 288 -27.72 30.96 -13.90
N THR A 289 -28.58 31.30 -12.95
CA THR A 289 -30.00 31.52 -13.22
C THR A 289 -30.16 32.90 -13.84
N ASN A 290 -30.39 32.88 -15.16
CA ASN A 290 -31.02 33.90 -15.99
C ASN A 290 -30.32 35.25 -16.22
N GLY A 291 -30.17 35.54 -17.51
CA GLY A 291 -30.46 36.86 -18.06
C GLY A 291 -29.27 37.81 -18.18
N ASN A 292 -28.73 37.89 -19.39
CA ASN A 292 -27.92 39.00 -19.91
C ASN A 292 -26.66 39.38 -19.10
N GLY A 293 -25.52 38.86 -19.56
CA GLY A 293 -24.20 39.39 -19.20
C GLY A 293 -23.16 38.28 -19.06
N PHE A 294 -22.37 38.09 -20.11
CA PHE A 294 -21.12 37.34 -20.03
C PHE A 294 -20.22 37.98 -18.94
N ASP A 295 -19.91 37.24 -17.88
CA ASP A 295 -18.85 37.59 -16.92
C ASP A 295 -17.50 37.02 -17.42
N PRO A 296 -16.51 37.86 -17.78
CA PRO A 296 -15.22 37.40 -18.29
C PRO A 296 -14.30 36.78 -17.23
N GLN A 297 -14.67 36.69 -15.94
CA GLN A 297 -13.77 36.18 -14.90
C GLN A 297 -13.51 34.67 -14.93
N TRP A 298 -14.19 33.90 -15.79
CA TRP A 298 -13.97 32.45 -15.91
C TRP A 298 -12.89 32.04 -16.93
N TYR A 299 -12.13 33.00 -17.46
CA TYR A 299 -10.90 32.73 -18.18
C TYR A 299 -9.67 33.01 -17.32
N MET A 300 -9.03 31.94 -16.84
CA MET A 300 -7.57 31.90 -16.85
C MET A 300 -7.05 30.53 -17.32
N PRO A 301 -5.90 30.52 -17.98
CA PRO A 301 -5.64 29.64 -19.11
C PRO A 301 -4.85 28.40 -18.67
N LEU A 302 -5.23 27.25 -19.22
CA LEU A 302 -4.30 26.15 -19.41
C LEU A 302 -3.23 26.61 -20.40
N ASN A 303 -2.07 27.03 -19.91
CA ASN A 303 -0.88 27.12 -20.75
C ASN A 303 0.24 26.24 -20.20
N ARG A 304 0.36 25.04 -20.81
CA ARG A 304 1.49 24.12 -20.71
C ARG A 304 2.72 24.79 -21.32
N THR A 305 3.48 25.58 -20.55
CA THR A 305 4.90 25.88 -20.86
C THR A 305 5.70 26.56 -19.75
N LYS A 306 5.14 26.78 -18.54
CA LYS A 306 5.90 27.36 -17.40
C LYS A 306 6.05 26.46 -16.18
N THR A 307 6.14 25.14 -16.39
CA THR A 307 6.53 24.19 -15.32
C THR A 307 8.00 23.75 -15.43
N VAL A 308 8.78 24.30 -16.37
CA VAL A 308 10.20 23.98 -16.55
C VAL A 308 11.14 25.08 -16.02
N GLU A 309 10.64 26.29 -15.73
CA GLU A 309 11.50 27.40 -15.25
C GLU A 309 11.47 27.64 -13.73
N PHE A 310 10.61 26.94 -12.96
CA PHE A 310 10.61 27.10 -11.49
C PHE A 310 11.60 26.18 -10.77
N THR A 311 12.18 25.20 -11.47
CA THR A 311 13.25 24.31 -10.95
C THR A 311 14.67 24.75 -11.33
N ALA A 312 14.84 25.84 -12.10
CA ALA A 312 16.16 26.27 -12.58
C ALA A 312 16.73 27.48 -11.81
N LYS A 313 16.00 28.10 -10.88
CA LYS A 313 16.44 29.35 -10.20
C LYS A 313 16.90 29.20 -8.75
N TYR A 314 17.02 27.97 -8.25
CA TYR A 314 17.51 27.68 -6.88
C TYR A 314 18.73 26.75 -6.81
N CYS A 315 19.39 26.47 -7.95
CA CYS A 315 20.59 25.62 -8.00
C CYS A 315 21.84 26.33 -8.55
N GLU A 316 21.86 27.67 -8.58
CA GLU A 316 23.06 28.44 -8.92
C GLU A 316 23.48 29.30 -7.73
N GLY A 317 24.48 28.80 -6.99
CA GLY A 317 25.08 29.49 -5.85
C GLY A 317 25.66 28.48 -4.86
N GLY A 318 26.91 28.09 -5.09
CA GLY A 318 27.57 27.03 -4.35
C GLY A 318 27.85 27.33 -2.88
N THR A 319 28.14 26.28 -2.11
CA THR A 319 29.44 26.01 -1.47
C THR A 319 29.33 24.73 -0.65
N LYS A 320 30.50 24.22 -0.29
CA LYS A 320 30.81 22.89 0.24
C LYS A 320 30.18 22.62 1.62
N ASP A 321 30.05 21.33 1.91
CA ASP A 321 29.89 20.69 3.23
C ASP A 321 28.58 20.94 3.99
N HIS A 322 27.76 19.89 4.14
CA HIS A 322 27.20 19.36 5.41
C HIS A 322 25.96 18.46 5.15
N GLU A 323 26.05 17.25 5.70
CA GLU A 323 25.00 16.47 6.39
C GLU A 323 23.55 16.49 5.84
N LEU A 324 23.14 15.34 5.30
CA LEU A 324 21.74 15.00 5.02
C LEU A 324 20.94 14.88 6.33
N TYR A 325 20.24 15.96 6.71
CA TYR A 325 19.18 15.90 7.71
C TYR A 325 17.88 15.35 7.08
N ASN A 326 17.35 14.29 7.69
CA ASN A 326 16.06 13.68 7.35
C ASN A 326 14.89 14.60 7.76
N CYS A 327 14.10 15.06 6.79
CA CYS A 327 12.81 15.72 6.99
C CYS A 327 11.70 14.70 7.32
N CYS A 328 11.75 14.09 8.50
CA CYS A 328 10.58 13.62 9.26
C CYS A 328 11.06 13.06 10.60
N GLY A 329 10.97 13.87 11.65
CA GLY A 329 11.25 13.50 13.03
C GLY A 329 10.17 12.61 13.66
N THR A 330 9.92 11.44 13.07
CA THR A 330 9.16 10.37 13.70
C THR A 330 9.90 9.06 13.51
N LYS A 331 10.44 8.51 14.60
CA LYS A 331 10.96 7.15 14.66
C LYS A 331 9.81 6.19 14.34
N LEU A 332 9.71 5.77 13.09
CA LEU A 332 8.86 4.65 12.71
C LEU A 332 9.65 3.37 13.00
N TRP A 333 9.09 2.57 13.90
CA TRP A 333 9.64 1.30 14.37
C TRP A 333 9.99 0.35 13.20
N PRO A 334 11.10 -0.40 13.28
CA PRO A 334 11.52 -1.26 12.19
C PRO A 334 10.50 -2.39 11.99
N LEU A 335 9.97 -2.48 10.77
CA LEU A 335 9.26 -3.66 10.27
C LEU A 335 10.30 -4.77 10.08
N HIS A 336 10.42 -5.65 11.08
CA HIS A 336 11.18 -6.91 10.99
C HIS A 336 10.28 -8.08 10.67
#